data_AF-A0A529FUU9-F1
#
_entry.id   AF-A0A529FUU9-F1
#
_cell.length_a   1.000
_cell.length_b   1.000
_cell.length_c   1.000
_cell.angle_alpha   90.00
_cell.angle_beta   90.00
_cell.angle_gamma   90.00
#
_symmetry.space_group_name_H-M   'P 1'
#
loop_
_entity.id
_entity.type
_entity.pdbx_description
1 polymer ?
#
loop_
_entity_poly.entity_id
_entity_poly.type
_entity_poly.pdbx_seq_one_letter_code
_entity_poly.pdbx_strand_id
1 'polypeptide(L)' 'MLRRRWLPEKSFPSYAYLPGRQPHPVRDPAGHSYNSEAMPLAAEASLDSDIFLWGLDLFNHGYYWEAHEAW' A
#
# COMPACT_ATOMS: atom_id res chain seq x y z
N MET A 1 0.65 -12.06 -18.70
CA MET A 1 0.93 -10.63 -18.96
C MET A 1 1.40 -10.03 -17.65
N LEU A 2 2.56 -9.35 -17.61
CA LEU A 2 2.96 -8.61 -16.40
C LEU A 2 1.96 -7.46 -16.20
N ARG A 3 1.47 -7.28 -14.97
CA ARG A 3 0.66 -6.11 -14.62
C ARG A 3 1.58 -4.90 -14.57
N ARG A 4 1.20 -3.82 -15.24
CA ARG A 4 1.96 -2.56 -15.27
C ARG A 4 2.15 -2.06 -13.83
N ARG A 5 3.36 -1.59 -13.53
CA ARG A 5 3.65 -0.79 -12.33
C ARG A 5 3.76 0.67 -12.71
N TRP A 6 3.07 1.54 -11.98
CA TRP A 6 3.06 2.99 -12.18
C TRP A 6 4.15 3.68 -11.36
N LEU A 7 4.48 3.14 -10.19
CA LEU A 7 5.57 3.58 -9.32
C LEU A 7 6.56 2.42 -9.10
N PRO A 8 7.31 2.01 -10.15
CA PRO A 8 8.18 0.84 -10.08
C PRO A 8 9.33 0.96 -9.06
N GLU A 9 9.73 2.18 -8.71
CA GLU A 9 10.76 2.50 -7.72
C GLU A 9 10.32 2.23 -6.27
N LYS A 10 9.02 2.25 -5.98
CA LYS A 10 8.51 1.81 -4.67
C LYS A 10 8.55 0.29 -4.60
N SER A 11 9.08 -0.25 -3.51
CA SER A 11 8.99 -1.69 -3.24
C SER A 11 7.65 -2.03 -2.61
N PHE A 12 7.08 -3.20 -2.94
CA PHE A 12 5.89 -3.69 -2.26
C PHE A 12 6.19 -4.09 -0.82
N PRO A 13 5.19 -4.04 0.08
CA PRO A 13 5.29 -4.64 1.40
C PRO A 13 5.68 -6.11 1.33
N SER A 14 6.34 -6.60 2.38
CA SER A 14 6.84 -7.97 2.46
C SER A 14 5.74 -9.03 2.43
N TYR A 15 4.50 -8.66 2.75
CA TYR A 15 3.30 -9.48 2.58
C TYR A 15 2.07 -8.60 2.32
N ALA A 16 1.06 -9.16 1.67
CA ALA A 16 -0.27 -8.58 1.63
C ALA A 16 -1.04 -9.00 2.89
N TYR A 17 -1.65 -8.03 3.57
CA TYR A 17 -2.36 -8.31 4.82
C TYR A 17 -3.62 -9.13 4.56
N LEU A 18 -3.64 -10.30 5.19
CA LEU A 18 -4.80 -11.18 5.26
C LEU A 18 -5.06 -11.46 6.74
N PRO A 19 -6.23 -11.06 7.28
CA PRO A 19 -6.57 -11.29 8.68
C PRO A 19 -6.37 -12.75 9.09
N GLY A 20 -5.67 -12.96 10.20
CA GLY A 20 -5.37 -14.28 10.75
C GLY A 20 -4.21 -15.05 10.08
N ARG A 21 -3.52 -14.46 9.10
CA ARG A 21 -2.34 -15.09 8.46
C ARG A 21 -1.01 -14.46 8.82
N GLN A 22 -0.96 -13.13 8.91
CA GLN A 22 0.24 -12.36 9.18
C GLN A 22 -0.03 -11.32 10.28
N PRO A 23 1.02 -10.79 10.93
CA PRO A 23 0.91 -9.67 11.85
C PRO A 23 0.13 -8.51 11.23
N HIS A 24 -0.65 -7.79 12.03
CA HIS A 24 -1.38 -6.63 11.53
C HIS A 24 -0.38 -5.52 11.14
N PRO A 25 -0.44 -4.96 9.92
CA PRO A 25 0.61 -4.07 9.40
C PRO A 25 1.00 -2.90 10.30
N VAL A 26 0.01 -2.24 10.91
CA VAL A 26 0.24 -1.05 11.78
C VAL A 26 0.03 -1.30 13.28
N ARG A 27 -0.64 -2.39 13.69
CA ARG A 27 -1.03 -2.62 15.10
C ARG A 27 -0.13 -3.61 15.82
N ASP A 28 0.61 -4.40 15.06
CA ASP A 28 1.51 -5.42 15.59
C ASP A 28 2.96 -4.94 15.43
N PRO A 29 3.83 -5.06 16.46
CA PRO A 29 5.25 -4.73 16.35
C PRO A 29 6.01 -5.46 15.23
N ALA A 30 5.54 -6.63 14.79
CA ALA A 30 6.08 -7.37 13.65
C ALA A 30 5.43 -6.98 12.31
N GLY A 31 4.51 -6.01 12.32
CA GLY A 31 3.80 -5.51 11.14
C GLY A 31 4.72 -4.74 10.19
N HIS A 32 4.53 -4.92 8.88
CA HIS A 32 5.38 -4.29 7.86
C HIS A 32 5.23 -2.76 7.74
N SER A 33 4.33 -2.15 8.50
CA SER A 33 4.11 -0.69 8.57
C SER A 33 4.11 -0.18 10.02
N TYR A 34 4.61 -0.98 10.98
CA TYR A 34 4.63 -0.59 12.38
C TYR A 34 5.55 0.61 12.57
N ASN A 35 5.05 1.67 13.22
CA ASN A 35 5.71 2.97 13.35
C ASN A 35 6.10 3.65 12.02
N SER A 36 5.52 3.23 10.88
CA SER A 36 5.67 4.00 9.65
C SER A 36 4.86 5.28 9.76
N GLU A 37 5.48 6.41 9.40
CA GLU A 37 4.75 7.65 9.14
C GLU A 37 3.70 7.35 8.06
N ALA A 38 2.45 7.72 8.30
CA ALA A 38 1.43 7.66 7.27
C ALA A 38 1.85 8.57 6.11
N MET A 39 1.59 8.17 4.86
CA MET A 39 1.78 9.11 3.76
C MET A 39 0.87 10.32 4.02
N PRO A 40 1.39 11.56 3.94
CA PRO A 40 0.55 12.73 4.13
C PRO A 40 -0.62 12.65 3.16
N LEU A 41 -1.85 12.75 3.67
CA LEU A 41 -3.02 12.95 2.81
C LEU A 41 -2.74 14.19 1.95
N ALA A 42 -2.53 13.99 0.65
CA ALA A 42 -2.41 15.10 -0.27
C ALA A 42 -3.73 15.89 -0.21
N ALA A 43 -3.63 17.22 -0.11
CA ALA A 43 -4.79 18.09 0.01
C ALA A 43 -5.72 18.03 -1.22
N GLU A 44 -5.26 17.47 -2.33
CA GLU A 44 -5.99 17.34 -3.59
C GLU A 44 -5.97 15.88 -4.09
N ALA A 45 -7.15 15.26 -4.20
CA ALA A 45 -7.29 13.94 -4.81
C ALA A 45 -7.19 14.06 -6.34
N SER A 46 -6.07 13.57 -6.91
CA SER A 46 -5.85 13.52 -8.36
C SER A 46 -5.53 12.08 -8.80
N LEU A 47 -6.03 11.69 -9.98
CA LEU A 47 -5.72 10.39 -10.60
C LEU A 47 -4.24 10.25 -10.99
N ASP A 48 -3.53 11.37 -11.12
CA ASP A 48 -2.10 11.39 -11.43
C ASP A 48 -1.22 11.55 -10.16
N SER A 49 -1.83 11.60 -8.97
CA SER A 49 -1.07 11.71 -7.72
C SER A 49 -0.33 10.41 -7.40
N ASP A 50 0.85 10.52 -6.80
CA ASP A 50 1.64 9.37 -6.33
C ASP A 50 0.86 8.48 -5.35
N ILE A 51 -0.05 9.07 -4.57
CA ILE A 51 -0.91 8.32 -3.65
C ILE A 51 -1.91 7.46 -4.44
N PHE A 52 -2.54 8.04 -5.46
CA PHE A 52 -3.47 7.29 -6.32
C PHE A 52 -2.75 6.16 -7.06
N LEU A 53 -1.63 6.47 -7.73
CA LEU A 53 -0.83 5.50 -8.47
C LEU A 53 -0.26 4.39 -7.56
N TRP A 54 0.09 4.73 -6.32
CA TRP A 54 0.55 3.75 -5.33
C TRP A 54 -0.55 2.75 -4.95
N GLY A 55 -1.74 3.23 -4.60
CA GLY A 55 -2.88 2.35 -4.31
C GLY A 55 -3.25 1.48 -5.52
N LEU A 56 -3.11 2.01 -6.74
CA LEU A 56 -3.40 1.27 -7.97
C LEU A 56 -2.39 0.14 -8.20
N ASP A 57 -1.12 0.38 -7.93
CA ASP A 57 -0.07 -0.64 -7.97
C ASP A 57 -0.35 -1.75 -6.93
N LEU A 58 -0.67 -1.38 -5.69
CA LEU A 58 -1.01 -2.32 -4.62
C LEU A 58 -2.24 -3.17 -4.98
N PHE A 59 -3.33 -2.52 -5.40
CA PHE A 59 -4.58 -3.20 -5.76
C PHE A 59 -4.37 -4.19 -6.91
N ASN A 60 -3.65 -3.76 -7.95
CA ASN A 60 -3.34 -4.61 -9.09
C ASN A 60 -2.44 -5.80 -8.71
N HIS A 61 -1.74 -5.78 -7.58
CA HIS A 61 -0.87 -6.88 -7.15
C HIS A 61 -1.41 -7.66 -5.94
N GLY A 62 -2.67 -7.41 -5.53
CA GLY A 62 -3.36 -8.20 -4.50
C GLY A 62 -3.17 -7.70 -3.06
N TYR A 63 -2.60 -6.50 -2.89
CA TYR A 63 -2.41 -5.84 -1.60
C TYR A 63 -3.63 -4.96 -1.29
N TYR A 64 -4.81 -5.59 -1.09
CA TYR A 64 -6.08 -4.88 -1.04
C TYR A 64 -6.27 -4.01 0.20
N TRP A 65 -5.79 -4.47 1.35
CA TRP A 65 -5.84 -3.68 2.58
C TRP A 65 -4.92 -2.47 2.48
N GLU A 66 -3.71 -2.67 1.96
CA GLU A 66 -2.73 -1.60 1.78
C GLU A 66 -3.20 -0.59 0.73
N ALA A 67 -3.87 -1.05 -0.32
CA ALA A 67 -4.49 -0.16 -1.31
C ALA A 67 -5.61 0.68 -0.68
N HIS A 68 -6.42 0.10 0.20
CA HIS A 68 -7.40 0.84 1.00
C HIS A 68 -6.72 1.87 1.90
N GLU A 69 -5.64 1.53 2.61
CA GLU A 69 -4.95 2.52 3.45
C GLU A 69 -4.28 3.65 2.64
N ALA A 70 -4.02 3.43 1.35
CA ALA A 70 -3.48 4.45 0.47
C ALA A 70 -4.53 5.46 -0.05
N TRP A 71 -5.83 5.15 0.00
CA TRP A 71 -6.91 5.98 -0.56
C TRP A 71 -7.97 6.34 0.47
#